data_AF-C6A5C3-F1
#
_entry.id   AF-C6A5C3-F1
#
_cell.length_a   1.000
_cell.length_b   1.000
_cell.length_c   1.000
_cell.angle_alpha   90.00
_cell.angle_beta   90.00
_cell.angle_gamma   90.00
#
_symmetry.space_group_name_H-M   'P 1'
#
loop_
_entity.id
_entity.type
_entity.pdbx_description
1 polymer ?
#
loop_
_entity_poly.entity_id
_entity_poly.type
_entity_poly.pdbx_seq_one_letter_code
_entity_poly.pdbx_strand_id
1 'polypeptide(L)'
;MLDPFGKRAQKLLNEFGSINDFLEVIPNYLDTNMALERVKWVKEGDVPQSILYLDEWKDLISFYALLGALAFSPYGLEMELVKDTNLKIYLKRIMEAGEFEELALPVERVNTSELPRKDRVILEKSLHEELPPEEKERRILQYKMALKDFLIFNEDSLKGFYVRKGHVYLNKSQLITLWKKSFEKNLEKTVNILYEIREELPEYYMKLYSELSEVAREHFKEKFERLGSTTAQPLRFHLFPPCIRITLNGVPSGLRNYGITVLLTSFLSYARICPNPPKRDVKVKDCIKDLKVIKEEILPVIIQAGNRCSPPLFQDQPNEIKNIWYHLGFGYTLEPNLEDSGNSTWYFPPNCEKIRASAPQLCKPDRDCRYIKNPLTYYLRKLYMQSKKENTAGEEQ
;
A
#
# COMPACT_ATOMS: atom_id res chain seq x y z
N MET A 1 9.09 22.57 -1.55
CA MET A 1 7.86 21.76 -1.48
C MET A 1 7.66 21.21 -0.06
N LEU A 2 6.52 21.53 0.58
CA LEU A 2 6.22 21.11 1.97
C LEU A 2 5.53 19.74 2.06
N ASP A 3 4.61 19.45 1.13
CA ASP A 3 3.86 18.20 1.08
C ASP A 3 3.65 17.81 -0.39
N PRO A 4 4.12 16.63 -0.84
CA PRO A 4 4.01 16.22 -2.24
C PRO A 4 2.58 15.82 -2.65
N PHE A 5 1.66 15.75 -1.69
CA PHE A 5 0.23 15.56 -1.92
C PHE A 5 -0.59 16.83 -1.62
N GLY A 6 0.08 17.90 -1.19
CA GLY A 6 -0.53 19.18 -0.83
C GLY A 6 -1.07 19.96 -2.02
N LYS A 7 -1.73 21.09 -1.73
CA LYS A 7 -2.38 21.93 -2.76
C LYS A 7 -1.37 22.43 -3.80
N ARG A 8 -0.20 22.87 -3.34
CA ARG A 8 0.90 23.32 -4.21
C ARG A 8 1.38 22.22 -5.15
N ALA A 9 1.59 21.00 -4.65
CA ALA A 9 2.00 19.87 -5.47
C ALA A 9 0.94 19.49 -6.51
N GLN A 10 -0.33 19.43 -6.11
CA GLN A 10 -1.44 19.15 -7.03
C GLN A 10 -1.53 20.19 -8.16
N LYS A 11 -1.30 21.47 -7.85
CA LYS A 11 -1.29 22.54 -8.86
C LYS A 11 -0.20 22.31 -9.92
N LEU A 12 1.01 21.96 -9.49
CA LEU A 12 2.13 21.66 -10.41
C LEU A 12 1.87 20.41 -11.24
N LEU A 13 1.32 19.35 -10.63
CA LEU A 13 1.03 18.09 -11.33
C LEU A 13 -0.11 18.25 -12.36
N ASN A 14 -1.09 19.12 -12.10
CA ASN A 14 -2.18 19.39 -13.04
C ASN A 14 -1.72 20.04 -14.35
N GLU A 15 -0.51 20.62 -14.40
CA GLU A 15 0.06 21.17 -15.63
C GLU A 15 0.40 20.08 -16.66
N PHE A 16 0.54 18.82 -16.23
CA PHE A 16 0.87 17.67 -17.09
C PHE A 16 -0.36 16.93 -17.62
N GLY A 17 -1.57 17.38 -17.29
CA GLY A 17 -2.82 16.71 -17.71
C GLY A 17 -3.14 15.48 -16.86
N SER A 18 -2.28 14.46 -16.87
CA SER A 18 -2.43 13.25 -16.05
C SER A 18 -1.16 12.84 -15.31
N ILE A 19 -1.33 11.98 -14.29
CA ILE A 19 -0.20 11.39 -13.55
C ILE A 19 0.65 10.48 -14.45
N ASN A 20 0.05 9.86 -15.47
CA ASN A 20 0.76 9.00 -16.42
C ASN A 20 1.72 9.84 -17.27
N ASP A 21 1.22 10.94 -17.82
CA ASP A 21 2.03 11.88 -18.62
C ASP A 21 3.22 12.40 -17.79
N PHE A 22 2.98 12.70 -16.51
CA PHE A 22 4.06 13.12 -15.60
C PHE A 22 5.11 12.02 -15.39
N LEU A 23 4.71 10.76 -15.22
CA LEU A 23 5.63 9.63 -15.06
C LEU A 23 6.40 9.30 -16.34
N GLU A 24 5.82 9.52 -17.52
CA GLU A 24 6.53 9.35 -18.79
C GLU A 24 7.67 10.37 -18.97
N VAL A 25 7.50 11.55 -18.39
CA VAL A 25 8.45 12.66 -18.53
C VAL A 25 9.63 12.55 -17.55
N ILE A 26 9.41 12.00 -16.35
CA ILE A 26 10.43 11.89 -15.28
C ILE A 26 11.78 11.31 -15.75
N PRO A 27 11.85 10.20 -16.51
CA PRO A 27 13.11 9.60 -16.96
C PRO A 27 14.01 10.53 -17.78
N ASN A 28 13.45 11.59 -18.39
CA ASN A 28 14.22 12.57 -19.17
C ASN A 28 14.95 13.59 -18.30
N TYR A 29 14.55 13.75 -17.04
CA TYR A 29 15.05 14.78 -16.13
C TYR A 29 15.78 14.23 -14.91
N LEU A 30 15.63 12.93 -14.63
CA LEU A 30 16.19 12.30 -13.44
C LEU A 30 16.69 10.90 -13.75
N ASP A 31 17.97 10.66 -13.48
CA ASP A 31 18.53 9.32 -13.54
C ASP A 31 18.23 8.52 -12.27
N THR A 32 18.41 7.19 -12.34
CA THR A 32 18.09 6.29 -11.23
C THR A 32 18.97 6.54 -10.01
N ASN A 33 20.23 6.93 -10.20
CA ASN A 33 21.15 7.21 -9.08
C ASN A 33 20.72 8.46 -8.31
N MET A 34 20.37 9.54 -9.01
CA MET A 34 19.85 10.77 -8.42
C MET A 34 18.53 10.53 -7.69
N ALA A 35 17.64 9.69 -8.22
CA ALA A 35 16.42 9.29 -7.52
C ALA A 35 16.72 8.56 -6.20
N LEU A 36 17.73 7.69 -6.19
CA LEU A 36 18.12 6.91 -5.01
C LEU A 36 18.85 7.73 -3.94
N GLU A 37 19.47 8.87 -4.28
CA GLU A 37 20.06 9.77 -3.27
C GLU A 37 19.03 10.15 -2.20
N ARG A 38 17.76 10.26 -2.60
CA ARG A 38 16.63 10.57 -1.72
C ARG A 38 16.36 9.53 -0.62
N VAL A 39 16.85 8.30 -0.77
CA VAL A 39 16.69 7.23 0.23
C VAL A 39 18.02 6.76 0.84
N LYS A 40 19.15 6.92 0.13
CA LYS A 40 20.47 6.41 0.56
C LYS A 40 20.98 7.06 1.85
N TRP A 41 20.64 8.33 2.10
CA TRP A 41 21.07 9.05 3.31
C TRP A 41 20.52 8.47 4.62
N VAL A 42 19.56 7.53 4.56
CA VAL A 42 18.98 6.91 5.76
C VAL A 42 20.04 6.29 6.68
N LYS A 43 21.18 5.85 6.13
CA LYS A 43 22.33 5.30 6.88
C LYS A 43 23.06 6.37 7.71
N GLU A 44 23.04 7.61 7.26
CA GLU A 44 23.69 8.76 7.91
C GLU A 44 22.82 9.36 9.03
N GLY A 45 21.54 9.01 9.07
CA GLY A 45 20.60 9.37 10.15
C GLY A 45 19.92 10.74 9.94
N ASP A 46 20.64 11.70 9.37
CA ASP A 46 20.15 13.08 9.14
C ASP A 46 19.85 13.37 7.67
N VAL A 47 18.80 14.17 7.43
CA VAL A 47 18.42 14.61 6.08
C VAL A 47 19.48 15.57 5.52
N PRO A 48 20.11 15.25 4.37
CA PRO A 48 21.09 16.11 3.71
C PRO A 48 20.49 17.46 3.30
N GLN A 49 21.28 18.53 3.43
CA GLN A 49 20.85 19.88 3.05
C GLN A 49 20.55 20.00 1.54
N SER A 50 21.29 19.26 0.70
CA SER A 50 21.05 19.17 -0.74
C SER A 50 19.66 18.65 -1.08
N ILE A 51 19.11 17.74 -0.26
CA ILE A 51 17.76 17.20 -0.42
C ILE A 51 16.75 18.13 0.24
N LEU A 52 17.06 18.69 1.41
CA LEU A 52 16.15 19.54 2.17
C LEU A 52 15.73 20.78 1.38
N TYR A 53 16.66 21.41 0.66
CA TYR A 53 16.43 22.63 -0.13
C TYR A 53 16.34 22.39 -1.64
N LEU A 54 15.89 21.20 -2.06
CA LEU A 54 15.58 20.97 -3.47
C LEU A 54 14.48 21.92 -3.96
N ASP A 55 14.66 22.38 -5.20
CA ASP A 55 13.62 23.08 -5.95
C ASP A 55 12.33 22.23 -6.01
N GLU A 56 11.17 22.90 -6.02
CA GLU A 56 9.85 22.24 -5.96
C GLU A 56 9.67 21.19 -7.05
N TRP A 57 10.14 21.49 -8.27
CA TRP A 57 10.01 20.61 -9.41
C TRP A 57 10.89 19.35 -9.25
N LYS A 58 12.17 19.55 -8.91
CA LYS A 58 13.10 18.44 -8.68
C LYS A 58 12.67 17.56 -7.51
N ASP A 59 12.09 18.16 -6.47
CA ASP A 59 11.56 17.44 -5.34
C ASP A 59 10.40 16.52 -5.73
N LEU A 60 9.44 17.02 -6.52
CA LEU A 60 8.31 16.21 -6.99
C LEU A 60 8.77 15.10 -7.93
N ILE A 61 9.61 15.38 -8.93
CA ILE A 61 10.15 14.35 -9.83
C ILE A 61 10.86 13.26 -9.04
N SER A 62 11.75 13.62 -8.11
CA SER A 62 12.48 12.62 -7.30
C SER A 62 11.57 11.80 -6.40
N PHE A 63 10.52 12.40 -5.83
CA PHE A 63 9.54 11.69 -5.03
C PHE A 63 8.69 10.73 -5.88
N TYR A 64 8.10 11.20 -6.97
CA TYR A 64 7.25 10.38 -7.84
C TYR A 64 8.04 9.34 -8.65
N ALA A 65 9.34 9.55 -8.89
CA ALA A 65 10.24 8.51 -9.40
C ALA A 65 10.23 7.27 -8.50
N LEU A 66 10.39 7.48 -7.18
CA LEU A 66 10.34 6.41 -6.19
C LEU A 66 8.95 5.77 -6.11
N LEU A 67 7.87 6.56 -6.16
CA LEU A 67 6.51 6.00 -6.17
C LEU A 67 6.25 5.11 -7.39
N GLY A 68 6.74 5.51 -8.56
CA GLY A 68 6.66 4.70 -9.78
C GLY A 68 7.45 3.40 -9.65
N ALA A 69 8.63 3.42 -8.98
CA ALA A 69 9.37 2.19 -8.69
C ALA A 69 8.61 1.27 -7.71
N LEU A 70 7.93 1.84 -6.72
CA LEU A 70 7.10 1.08 -5.77
C LEU A 70 5.87 0.44 -6.42
N ALA A 71 5.48 0.85 -7.63
CA ALA A 71 4.42 0.18 -8.39
C ALA A 71 4.75 -1.28 -8.70
N PHE A 72 6.02 -1.70 -8.66
CA PHE A 72 6.45 -3.09 -8.85
C PHE A 72 6.45 -3.91 -7.54
N SER A 73 6.43 -3.25 -6.37
CA SER A 73 6.34 -3.90 -5.06
C SER A 73 5.62 -2.98 -4.05
N PRO A 74 4.28 -2.95 -4.06
CA PRO A 74 3.51 -1.95 -3.31
C PRO A 74 3.50 -2.13 -1.78
N TYR A 75 4.04 -3.25 -1.27
CA TYR A 75 4.03 -3.61 0.16
C TYR A 75 5.32 -4.30 0.64
N GLY A 76 6.46 -4.00 -0.01
CA GLY A 76 7.78 -4.52 0.38
C GLY A 76 8.53 -3.65 1.40
N LEU A 77 9.77 -4.02 1.71
CA LEU A 77 10.67 -3.21 2.53
C LEU A 77 11.05 -1.89 1.85
N GLU A 78 11.01 -1.87 0.52
CA GLU A 78 11.21 -0.69 -0.30
C GLU A 78 10.16 0.39 0.00
N MET A 79 8.90 -0.03 0.21
CA MET A 79 7.81 0.86 0.58
C MET A 79 8.06 1.51 1.94
N GLU A 80 8.52 0.72 2.92
CA GLU A 80 8.91 1.25 4.23
C GLU A 80 10.06 2.24 4.14
N LEU A 81 11.11 1.88 3.41
CA LEU A 81 12.28 2.75 3.22
C LEU A 81 11.87 4.10 2.62
N VAL A 82 11.12 4.07 1.51
CA VAL A 82 10.67 5.29 0.82
C VAL A 82 9.75 6.10 1.71
N LYS A 83 8.83 5.46 2.42
CA LYS A 83 7.90 6.13 3.33
C LYS A 83 8.65 6.83 4.47
N ASP A 84 9.51 6.12 5.18
CA ASP A 84 10.22 6.63 6.37
C ASP A 84 11.18 7.77 6.01
N THR A 85 11.95 7.62 4.93
CA THR A 85 12.88 8.64 4.45
C THR A 85 12.13 9.91 4.02
N ASN A 86 11.08 9.78 3.20
CA ASN A 86 10.32 10.94 2.75
C ASN A 86 9.56 11.62 3.88
N LEU A 87 9.00 10.85 4.81
CA LEU A 87 8.33 11.40 5.98
C LEU A 87 9.30 12.26 6.81
N LYS A 88 10.55 11.82 7.00
CA LYS A 88 11.59 12.63 7.67
C LYS A 88 11.94 13.90 6.90
N ILE A 89 12.09 13.82 5.57
CA ILE A 89 12.39 14.99 4.71
C ILE A 89 11.28 16.04 4.85
N TYR A 90 10.03 15.66 4.58
CA TYR A 90 8.91 16.60 4.59
C TYR A 90 8.59 17.09 6.00
N LEU A 91 8.73 16.23 7.03
CA LEU A 91 8.56 16.67 8.42
C LEU A 91 9.55 17.78 8.78
N LYS A 92 10.82 17.66 8.38
CA LYS A 92 11.84 18.70 8.65
C LYS A 92 11.47 20.02 7.98
N ARG A 93 11.05 19.98 6.71
CA ARG A 93 10.59 21.17 5.98
C ARG A 93 9.36 21.83 6.60
N ILE A 94 8.37 21.03 7.00
CA ILE A 94 7.15 21.53 7.65
C ILE A 94 7.48 22.19 9.00
N MET A 95 8.40 21.58 9.75
CA MET A 95 8.83 22.12 11.03
C MET A 95 9.57 23.46 10.88
N GLU A 96 10.40 23.60 9.84
CA GLU A 96 11.13 24.84 9.51
C GLU A 96 10.21 25.94 8.98
N ALA A 97 9.25 25.61 8.12
CA ALA A 97 8.32 26.59 7.55
C ALA A 97 7.32 27.13 8.58
N GLY A 98 6.82 26.26 9.48
CA GLY A 98 5.79 26.64 10.45
C GLY A 98 4.41 26.96 9.84
N GLU A 99 4.23 26.69 8.55
CA GLU A 99 2.99 26.86 7.80
C GLU A 99 2.37 25.49 7.49
N PHE A 100 1.07 25.36 7.75
CA PHE A 100 0.33 24.08 7.64
C PHE A 100 -0.82 24.15 6.63
N GLU A 101 -1.09 25.33 6.06
CA GLU A 101 -2.19 25.62 5.15
C GLU A 101 -2.02 25.00 3.76
N GLU A 102 -0.76 24.74 3.38
CA GLU A 102 -0.34 24.14 2.09
C GLU A 102 -0.33 22.60 2.10
N LEU A 103 -0.54 21.99 3.27
CA LEU A 103 -0.54 20.53 3.43
C LEU A 103 -1.76 19.89 2.74
N ALA A 104 -1.68 18.57 2.51
CA ALA A 104 -2.81 17.80 2.00
C ALA A 104 -4.01 17.75 2.97
N LEU A 105 -3.79 18.10 4.24
CA LEU A 105 -4.86 18.17 5.24
C LEU A 105 -5.69 19.46 5.08
N PRO A 106 -7.03 19.38 5.08
CA PRO A 106 -7.89 20.54 5.04
C PRO A 106 -7.95 21.22 6.43
N VAL A 107 -6.89 21.95 6.78
CA VAL A 107 -6.76 22.66 8.05
C VAL A 107 -6.86 24.17 7.88
N GLU A 108 -7.40 24.83 8.90
CA GLU A 108 -7.52 26.28 9.02
C GLU A 108 -6.92 26.73 10.35
N ARG A 109 -6.29 27.92 10.39
CA ARG A 109 -5.90 28.55 11.66
C ARG A 109 -7.13 28.99 12.43
N VAL A 110 -7.09 28.77 13.73
CA VAL A 110 -8.15 29.17 14.66
C VAL A 110 -7.99 30.64 14.99
N ASN A 111 -9.01 31.43 14.70
CA ASN A 111 -9.05 32.81 15.15
C ASN A 111 -9.26 32.86 16.67
N THR A 112 -8.54 33.77 17.34
CA THR A 112 -8.61 33.99 18.80
C THR A 112 -9.96 34.55 19.29
N SER A 113 -10.99 34.58 18.47
CA SER A 113 -12.38 34.88 18.85
C SER A 113 -13.31 33.64 18.82
N GLU A 114 -12.88 32.51 18.24
CA GLU A 114 -13.75 31.36 18.00
C GLU A 114 -13.91 30.41 19.20
N LEU A 115 -12.94 30.40 20.12
CA LEU A 115 -12.98 29.61 21.35
C LEU A 115 -13.57 30.44 22.50
N PRO A 116 -14.67 30.01 23.16
CA PRO A 116 -15.24 30.76 24.28
C PRO A 116 -14.27 30.87 25.43
N ARG A 117 -14.35 31.98 26.16
CA ARG A 117 -13.54 32.23 27.36
C ARG A 117 -13.65 31.11 28.41
N LYS A 118 -14.84 30.52 28.60
CA LYS A 118 -15.03 29.40 29.55
C LYS A 118 -14.22 28.16 29.16
N ASP A 119 -14.19 27.82 27.88
CA ASP A 119 -13.50 26.63 27.39
C ASP A 119 -11.99 26.86 27.29
N ARG A 120 -11.58 28.11 27.03
CA ARG A 120 -10.18 28.55 27.18
C ARG A 120 -9.69 28.34 28.59
N VAL A 121 -10.46 28.76 29.59
CA VAL A 121 -10.07 28.59 30.99
C VAL A 121 -10.02 27.11 31.38
N ILE A 122 -10.82 26.23 30.79
CA ILE A 122 -10.71 24.77 31.02
C ILE A 122 -9.44 24.21 30.38
N LEU A 123 -9.14 24.62 29.15
CA LEU A 123 -7.89 24.27 28.47
C LEU A 123 -6.68 24.83 29.23
N GLU A 124 -6.70 26.09 29.65
CA GLU A 124 -5.66 26.78 30.43
C GLU A 124 -5.51 26.21 31.85
N LYS A 125 -6.61 25.81 32.51
CA LYS A 125 -6.57 25.07 33.78
C LYS A 125 -5.92 23.70 33.65
N SER A 126 -6.10 23.01 32.52
CA SER A 126 -5.34 21.80 32.22
C SER A 126 -3.86 22.05 31.87
N LEU A 127 -3.46 23.32 31.72
CA LEU A 127 -2.10 23.79 31.42
C LEU A 127 -1.41 24.45 32.64
N HIS A 128 -2.07 24.52 33.80
CA HIS A 128 -1.65 25.32 34.95
C HIS A 128 -0.65 24.66 35.91
N GLU A 129 -0.32 23.38 35.76
CA GLU A 129 0.77 22.78 36.53
C GLU A 129 2.12 23.09 35.87
N GLU A 130 2.68 24.27 36.18
CA GLU A 130 4.11 24.63 36.02
C GLU A 130 4.84 24.22 34.72
N LEU A 131 4.15 24.19 33.58
CA LEU A 131 4.82 23.83 32.32
C LEU A 131 5.71 24.98 31.79
N PRO A 132 6.92 24.68 31.31
CA PRO A 132 7.79 25.62 30.61
C PRO A 132 7.07 26.30 29.42
N PRO A 133 7.47 27.52 29.02
CA PRO A 133 6.83 28.27 27.92
C PRO A 133 6.71 27.47 26.60
N GLU A 134 7.73 26.68 26.26
CA GLU A 134 7.74 25.82 25.07
C GLU A 134 6.69 24.70 25.13
N GLU A 135 6.42 24.16 26.32
CA GLU A 135 5.40 23.12 26.51
C GLU A 135 3.98 23.69 26.51
N LYS A 136 3.83 24.96 26.93
CA LYS A 136 2.57 25.69 26.80
C LYS A 136 2.20 25.89 25.33
N GLU A 137 3.13 26.35 24.48
CA GLU A 137 2.89 26.50 23.04
C GLU A 137 2.48 25.19 22.35
N ARG A 138 3.10 24.07 22.74
CA ARG A 138 2.76 22.73 22.20
C ARG A 138 1.33 22.29 22.46
N ARG A 139 0.67 22.84 23.47
CA ARG A 139 -0.70 22.47 23.84
C ARG A 139 -1.77 23.48 23.44
N ILE A 140 -1.38 24.64 22.89
CA ILE A 140 -2.34 25.62 22.36
C ILE A 140 -3.00 25.05 21.10
N LEU A 141 -4.33 25.08 21.08
CA LEU A 141 -5.12 24.72 19.91
C LEU A 141 -5.06 25.86 18.88
N GLN A 142 -4.21 25.69 17.87
CA GLN A 142 -3.94 26.70 16.84
C GLN A 142 -4.66 26.40 15.53
N TYR A 143 -5.08 25.15 15.31
CA TYR A 143 -5.64 24.69 14.05
C TYR A 143 -7.01 24.05 14.26
N LYS A 144 -7.87 24.14 13.25
CA LYS A 144 -9.16 23.43 13.19
C LYS A 144 -9.31 22.72 11.85
N MET A 145 -10.09 21.66 11.86
CA MET A 145 -10.54 20.98 10.64
C MET A 145 -11.95 20.44 10.83
N ALA A 146 -12.67 20.19 9.74
CA ALA A 146 -13.99 19.60 9.82
C ALA A 146 -13.91 18.16 10.35
N LEU A 147 -14.85 17.78 11.23
CA LEU A 147 -14.89 16.45 11.85
C LEU A 147 -14.98 15.32 10.81
N LYS A 148 -15.72 15.56 9.71
CA LYS A 148 -15.84 14.61 8.60
C LYS A 148 -14.48 14.25 8.00
N ASP A 149 -13.58 15.23 7.89
CA ASP A 149 -12.27 15.07 7.26
C ASP A 149 -11.28 14.48 8.28
N PHE A 150 -11.41 14.86 9.55
CA PHE A 150 -10.63 14.28 10.65
C PHE A 150 -10.82 12.75 10.73
N LEU A 151 -12.06 12.27 10.64
CA LEU A 151 -12.40 10.84 10.70
C LEU A 151 -11.88 10.03 9.50
N ILE A 152 -11.51 10.66 8.39
CA ILE A 152 -10.90 9.96 7.25
C ILE A 152 -9.46 9.53 7.57
N PHE A 153 -8.75 10.32 8.36
CA PHE A 153 -7.33 10.12 8.66
C PHE A 153 -7.08 9.59 10.08
N ASN A 154 -8.02 9.81 10.99
CA ASN A 154 -7.97 9.31 12.36
C ASN A 154 -9.02 8.20 12.55
N GLU A 155 -8.58 6.95 12.44
CA GLU A 155 -9.40 5.75 12.69
C GLU A 155 -9.51 5.43 14.20
N ASP A 156 -8.81 6.19 15.04
CA ASP A 156 -8.78 6.05 16.50
C ASP A 156 -9.94 6.81 17.18
N SER A 157 -9.96 6.76 18.51
CA SER A 157 -10.95 7.46 19.33
C SER A 157 -10.89 8.98 19.17
N LEU A 158 -12.05 9.64 19.32
CA LEU A 158 -12.16 11.09 19.51
C LEU A 158 -11.73 11.54 20.92
N LYS A 159 -11.47 10.59 21.83
CA LYS A 159 -11.04 10.87 23.20
C LYS A 159 -9.68 11.58 23.17
N GLY A 160 -9.63 12.78 23.77
CA GLY A 160 -8.42 13.62 23.80
C GLY A 160 -8.39 14.75 22.77
N PHE A 161 -9.42 14.86 21.91
CA PHE A 161 -9.56 15.98 20.97
C PHE A 161 -10.70 16.91 21.40
N TYR A 162 -10.50 18.22 21.21
CA TYR A 162 -11.55 19.20 21.46
C TYR A 162 -12.42 19.33 20.20
N VAL A 163 -13.70 18.95 20.32
CA VAL A 163 -14.67 18.98 19.21
C VAL A 163 -15.76 19.99 19.52
N ARG A 164 -16.02 20.90 18.58
CA ARG A 164 -17.04 21.94 18.73
C ARG A 164 -17.60 22.34 17.37
N LYS A 165 -18.93 22.51 17.28
CA LYS A 165 -19.63 22.98 16.07
C LYS A 165 -19.20 22.21 14.80
N GLY A 166 -19.07 20.89 14.90
CA GLY A 166 -18.65 20.04 13.77
C GLY A 166 -17.17 20.14 13.37
N HIS A 167 -16.34 20.84 14.15
CA HIS A 167 -14.91 20.98 13.91
C HIS A 167 -14.09 20.34 15.05
N VAL A 168 -12.93 19.81 14.70
CA VAL A 168 -11.93 19.30 15.62
C VAL A 168 -10.81 20.33 15.69
N TYR A 169 -10.43 20.71 16.92
CA TYR A 169 -9.36 21.65 17.18
C TYR A 169 -8.10 20.89 17.58
N LEU A 170 -6.98 21.28 17.00
CA LEU A 170 -5.71 20.58 17.06
C LEU A 170 -4.59 21.54 17.47
N ASN A 171 -3.67 21.03 18.28
CA ASN A 171 -2.37 21.67 18.51
C ASN A 171 -1.35 21.23 17.43
N LYS A 172 -0.16 21.84 17.43
CA LYS A 172 0.89 21.54 16.43
C LYS A 172 1.31 20.07 16.45
N SER A 173 1.43 19.45 17.63
CA SER A 173 1.87 18.04 17.73
C SER A 173 0.81 17.05 17.24
N GLN A 174 -0.46 17.27 17.59
CA GLN A 174 -1.60 16.50 17.09
C GLN A 174 -1.74 16.64 15.57
N LEU A 175 -1.55 17.85 15.04
CA LEU A 175 -1.58 18.10 13.62
C LEU A 175 -0.47 17.36 12.87
N ILE A 176 0.76 17.38 13.38
CA ILE A 176 1.89 16.63 12.80
C ILE A 176 1.59 15.12 12.78
N THR A 177 1.07 14.58 13.88
CA THR A 177 0.71 13.16 13.96
C THR A 177 -0.37 12.80 12.94
N LEU A 178 -1.39 13.65 12.80
CA LEU A 178 -2.44 13.46 11.81
C LEU A 178 -1.89 13.57 10.37
N TRP A 179 -0.99 14.52 10.14
CA TRP A 179 -0.33 14.70 8.85
C TRP A 179 0.51 13.48 8.47
N LYS A 180 1.28 12.92 9.40
CA LYS A 180 2.02 11.66 9.17
C LYS A 180 1.09 10.54 8.69
N LYS A 181 -0.03 10.31 9.39
CA LYS A 181 -1.03 9.30 8.98
C LYS A 181 -1.61 9.60 7.59
N SER A 182 -1.90 10.87 7.31
CA SER A 182 -2.40 11.31 6.00
C SER A 182 -1.38 11.06 4.89
N PHE A 183 -0.11 11.41 5.12
CA PHE A 183 0.99 11.18 4.20
C PHE A 183 1.16 9.69 3.88
N GLU A 184 1.22 8.82 4.90
CA GLU A 184 1.32 7.37 4.71
C GLU A 184 0.15 6.84 3.87
N LYS A 185 -1.08 7.26 4.19
CA LYS A 185 -2.30 6.84 3.47
C LYS A 185 -2.32 7.32 2.02
N ASN A 186 -1.88 8.55 1.76
CA ASN A 186 -1.79 9.10 0.41
C ASN A 186 -0.70 8.43 -0.42
N LEU A 187 0.43 8.09 0.21
CA LEU A 187 1.51 7.34 -0.42
C LEU A 187 1.03 5.92 -0.80
N GLU A 188 0.44 5.17 0.14
CA GLU A 188 -0.18 3.87 -0.14
C GLU A 188 -1.21 3.96 -1.27
N LYS A 189 -2.11 4.94 -1.21
CA LYS A 189 -3.14 5.13 -2.23
C LYS A 189 -2.52 5.39 -3.60
N THR A 190 -1.50 6.23 -3.68
CA THR A 190 -0.84 6.57 -4.95
C THR A 190 -0.13 5.35 -5.50
N VAL A 191 0.69 4.66 -4.71
CA VAL A 191 1.38 3.43 -5.12
C VAL A 191 0.40 2.36 -5.60
N ASN A 192 -0.76 2.21 -4.95
CA ASN A 192 -1.81 1.29 -5.41
C ASN A 192 -2.43 1.69 -6.76
N ILE A 193 -2.56 2.99 -7.03
CA ILE A 193 -3.01 3.48 -8.34
C ILE A 193 -1.94 3.16 -9.40
N LEU A 194 -0.66 3.43 -9.08
CA LEU A 194 0.46 3.17 -9.97
C LEU A 194 0.67 1.68 -10.24
N TYR A 195 0.39 0.82 -9.26
CA TYR A 195 0.43 -0.64 -9.41
C TYR A 195 -0.46 -1.16 -10.55
N GLU A 196 -1.60 -0.50 -10.80
CA GLU A 196 -2.53 -0.91 -11.86
C GLU A 196 -2.00 -0.56 -13.25
N ILE A 197 -1.26 0.55 -13.37
CA ILE A 197 -0.64 1.00 -14.62
C ILE A 197 0.83 0.60 -14.73
N ARG A 198 1.36 -0.22 -13.81
CA ARG A 198 2.78 -0.60 -13.75
C ARG A 198 3.32 -1.18 -15.07
N GLU A 199 2.40 -1.71 -15.85
CA GLU A 199 2.60 -2.32 -17.15
C GLU A 199 2.80 -1.33 -18.31
N GLU A 200 2.35 -0.09 -18.12
CA GLU A 200 2.50 1.05 -19.03
C GLU A 200 3.69 1.93 -18.64
N LEU A 201 4.27 1.72 -17.44
CA LEU A 201 5.39 2.51 -16.96
C LEU A 201 6.68 2.23 -17.76
N PRO A 202 7.48 3.27 -18.05
CA PRO A 202 8.80 3.11 -18.66
C PRO A 202 9.72 2.13 -17.92
N GLU A 203 10.60 1.44 -18.65
CA GLU A 203 11.58 0.48 -18.10
C GLU A 203 12.48 1.11 -17.01
N TYR A 204 12.68 2.43 -17.09
CA TYR A 204 13.32 3.26 -16.06
C TYR A 204 12.86 2.89 -14.63
N TYR A 205 11.56 2.73 -14.41
CA TYR A 205 11.00 2.46 -13.08
C TYR A 205 11.29 1.05 -12.59
N MET A 206 11.36 0.08 -13.50
CA MET A 206 11.73 -1.30 -13.20
C MET A 206 13.21 -1.40 -12.82
N LYS A 207 14.07 -0.66 -13.53
CA LYS A 207 15.49 -0.51 -13.17
C LYS A 207 15.66 0.18 -11.83
N LEU A 208 14.96 1.30 -11.60
CA LEU A 208 14.98 2.02 -10.33
C LEU A 208 14.51 1.13 -9.17
N TYR A 209 13.46 0.32 -9.39
CA TYR A 209 12.99 -0.65 -8.41
C TYR A 209 14.07 -1.68 -8.06
N SER A 210 14.74 -2.27 -9.05
CA SER A 210 15.82 -3.23 -8.80
C SER A 210 16.94 -2.64 -7.93
N GLU A 211 17.36 -1.40 -8.22
CA GLU A 211 18.40 -0.73 -7.43
C GLU A 211 17.89 -0.34 -6.03
N LEU A 212 16.64 0.12 -5.91
CA LEU A 212 15.98 0.44 -4.64
C LEU A 212 15.87 -0.80 -3.73
N SER A 213 15.57 -1.96 -4.30
CA SER A 213 15.52 -3.24 -3.57
C SER A 213 16.85 -3.59 -2.94
N GLU A 214 17.98 -3.34 -3.62
CA GLU A 214 19.30 -3.57 -3.02
C GLU A 214 19.56 -2.62 -1.83
N VAL A 215 19.23 -1.33 -1.98
CA VAL A 215 19.35 -0.35 -0.88
C VAL A 215 18.48 -0.75 0.32
N ALA A 216 17.25 -1.19 0.08
CA ALA A 216 16.33 -1.65 1.13
C ALA A 216 16.85 -2.91 1.83
N ARG A 217 17.37 -3.88 1.08
CA ARG A 217 17.98 -5.10 1.65
C ARG A 217 19.19 -4.78 2.53
N GLU A 218 20.05 -3.87 2.09
CA GLU A 218 21.19 -3.43 2.90
C GLU A 218 20.73 -2.72 4.18
N HIS A 219 19.76 -1.81 4.07
CA HIS A 219 19.29 -1.01 5.20
C HIS A 219 18.59 -1.88 6.25
N PHE A 220 17.78 -2.84 5.81
CA PHE A 220 17.03 -3.71 6.69
C PHE A 220 17.71 -5.06 6.93
N LYS A 221 19.01 -5.21 6.65
CA LYS A 221 19.72 -6.50 6.73
C LYS A 221 19.51 -7.23 8.07
N GLU A 222 19.60 -6.53 9.20
CA GLU A 222 19.34 -7.09 10.54
C GLU A 222 17.87 -7.49 10.75
N LYS A 223 16.94 -6.70 10.21
CA LYS A 223 15.50 -7.04 10.18
C LYS A 223 15.24 -8.22 9.24
N PHE A 224 15.99 -8.34 8.14
CA PHE A 224 15.88 -9.39 7.13
C PHE A 224 16.40 -10.73 7.65
N GLU A 225 17.50 -10.71 8.40
CA GLU A 225 18.07 -11.88 9.09
C GLU A 225 17.16 -12.38 10.22
N ARG A 226 16.37 -11.49 10.85
CA ARG A 226 15.34 -11.84 11.86
C ARG A 226 13.99 -12.25 11.26
N LEU A 227 13.54 -11.61 10.18
CA LEU A 227 12.22 -11.90 9.55
C LEU A 227 12.21 -13.21 8.77
N GLY A 228 13.37 -13.81 8.53
CA GLY A 228 13.49 -14.81 7.48
C GLY A 228 13.22 -14.16 6.12
N SER A 229 13.78 -14.73 5.07
CA SER A 229 13.51 -14.35 3.70
C SER A 229 12.03 -14.03 3.46
N THR A 230 11.74 -13.07 2.59
CA THR A 230 10.47 -12.95 1.85
C THR A 230 10.24 -14.18 0.94
N THR A 231 10.46 -15.37 1.47
CA THR A 231 9.94 -16.64 0.99
C THR A 231 8.46 -16.65 1.29
N ALA A 232 7.65 -16.72 0.23
CA ALA A 232 6.50 -17.60 0.11
C ALA A 232 5.95 -18.09 1.48
N GLN A 233 5.29 -17.21 2.24
CA GLN A 233 4.75 -17.55 3.55
C GLN A 233 3.50 -18.44 3.39
N PRO A 234 3.17 -19.28 4.38
CA PRO A 234 1.93 -20.05 4.36
C PRO A 234 0.71 -19.14 4.15
N LEU A 235 -0.29 -19.64 3.40
CA LEU A 235 -1.51 -18.90 3.13
C LEU A 235 -2.29 -18.60 4.41
N ARG A 236 -2.53 -17.33 4.71
CA ARG A 236 -3.30 -16.86 5.86
C ARG A 236 -4.74 -16.55 5.44
N PHE A 237 -5.59 -17.58 5.43
CA PHE A 237 -6.98 -17.53 4.94
C PHE A 237 -7.84 -16.42 5.58
N HIS A 238 -7.60 -16.07 6.85
CA HIS A 238 -8.36 -15.02 7.55
C HIS A 238 -8.10 -13.61 7.00
N LEU A 239 -7.01 -13.42 6.24
CA LEU A 239 -6.66 -12.16 5.60
C LEU A 239 -7.19 -12.04 4.16
N PHE A 240 -7.83 -13.08 3.63
CA PHE A 240 -8.29 -13.07 2.24
C PHE A 240 -9.39 -12.02 2.00
N PRO A 241 -9.41 -11.40 0.81
CA PRO A 241 -10.47 -10.44 0.45
C PRO A 241 -11.84 -11.12 0.40
N PRO A 242 -12.93 -10.35 0.56
CA PRO A 242 -14.30 -10.89 0.54
C PRO A 242 -14.60 -11.75 -0.69
N CYS A 243 -14.14 -11.36 -1.88
CA CYS A 243 -14.36 -12.12 -3.12
C CYS A 243 -13.74 -13.51 -3.12
N ILE A 244 -12.53 -13.65 -2.56
CA ILE A 244 -11.86 -14.94 -2.44
C ILE A 244 -12.51 -15.78 -1.34
N ARG A 245 -12.90 -15.16 -0.21
CA ARG A 245 -13.61 -15.86 0.88
C ARG A 245 -14.95 -16.42 0.42
N ILE A 246 -15.72 -15.66 -0.37
CA ILE A 246 -16.98 -16.13 -0.95
C ILE A 246 -16.70 -17.32 -1.88
N THR A 247 -15.68 -17.20 -2.73
CA THR A 247 -15.30 -18.25 -3.68
C THR A 247 -14.86 -19.55 -2.97
N LEU A 248 -14.12 -19.46 -1.87
CA LEU A 248 -13.72 -20.61 -1.05
C LEU A 248 -14.89 -21.37 -0.43
N ASN A 249 -16.01 -20.69 -0.19
CA ASN A 249 -17.22 -21.32 0.35
C ASN A 249 -18.07 -22.02 -0.72
N GLY A 250 -17.66 -21.96 -1.99
CA GLY A 250 -18.40 -22.48 -3.12
C GLY A 250 -19.26 -21.41 -3.79
N VAL A 251 -19.49 -21.58 -5.09
CA VAL A 251 -20.24 -20.64 -5.93
C VAL A 251 -21.35 -21.37 -6.71
N PRO A 252 -22.43 -20.67 -7.12
CA PRO A 252 -23.53 -21.28 -7.87
C PRO A 252 -23.11 -21.62 -9.31
N SER A 253 -23.88 -22.52 -9.96
CA SER A 253 -23.58 -23.13 -11.26
C SER A 253 -22.94 -22.20 -12.30
N GLY A 254 -23.52 -21.02 -12.53
CA GLY A 254 -23.07 -20.05 -13.55
C GLY A 254 -21.74 -19.35 -13.28
N LEU A 255 -21.14 -19.50 -12.10
CA LEU A 255 -19.89 -18.86 -11.74
C LEU A 255 -18.73 -19.81 -11.49
N ARG A 256 -18.98 -21.12 -11.47
CA ARG A 256 -18.01 -22.11 -10.96
C ARG A 256 -16.67 -22.04 -11.70
N ASN A 257 -16.71 -21.95 -13.03
CA ASN A 257 -15.49 -21.89 -13.84
C ASN A 257 -14.74 -20.57 -13.56
N TYR A 258 -15.40 -19.42 -13.71
CA TYR A 258 -14.76 -18.13 -13.44
C TYR A 258 -14.23 -18.01 -11.99
N GLY A 259 -15.03 -18.40 -11.00
CA GLY A 259 -14.66 -18.30 -9.60
C GLY A 259 -13.52 -19.24 -9.23
N ILE A 260 -13.63 -20.52 -9.58
CA ILE A 260 -12.70 -21.56 -9.12
C ILE A 260 -11.46 -21.64 -10.01
N THR A 261 -11.64 -21.82 -11.33
CA THR A 261 -10.51 -22.12 -12.24
C THR A 261 -9.76 -20.87 -12.67
N VAL A 262 -10.41 -19.71 -12.70
CA VAL A 262 -9.76 -18.44 -13.03
C VAL A 262 -9.37 -17.68 -11.77
N LEU A 263 -10.34 -17.16 -11.01
CA LEU A 263 -10.08 -16.22 -9.93
C LEU A 263 -9.31 -16.85 -8.76
N LEU A 264 -9.83 -17.92 -8.18
CA LEU A 264 -9.25 -18.56 -7.00
C LEU A 264 -7.88 -19.16 -7.32
N THR A 265 -7.77 -19.87 -8.45
CA THR A 265 -6.53 -20.50 -8.90
C THR A 265 -5.42 -19.47 -9.09
N SER A 266 -5.66 -18.43 -9.89
CA SER A 266 -4.67 -17.36 -10.09
C SER A 266 -4.33 -16.65 -8.78
N PHE A 267 -5.31 -16.30 -7.95
CA PHE A 267 -5.05 -15.64 -6.67
C PHE A 267 -4.17 -16.48 -5.73
N LEU A 268 -4.52 -17.74 -5.49
CA LEU A 268 -3.77 -18.60 -4.56
C LEU A 268 -2.35 -18.85 -5.06
N SER A 269 -2.18 -19.01 -6.39
CA SER A 269 -0.86 -19.21 -6.98
C SER A 269 0.08 -18.03 -6.72
N TYR A 270 -0.33 -16.80 -7.03
CA TYR A 270 0.48 -15.62 -6.76
C TYR A 270 0.64 -15.37 -5.25
N ALA A 271 -0.45 -15.47 -4.48
CA ALA A 271 -0.41 -15.25 -3.03
C ALA A 271 0.56 -16.18 -2.30
N ARG A 272 0.71 -17.43 -2.76
CA ARG A 272 1.57 -18.44 -2.14
C ARG A 272 2.98 -18.48 -2.73
N ILE A 273 3.11 -18.39 -4.06
CA ILE A 273 4.36 -18.69 -4.78
C ILE A 273 5.17 -17.42 -5.06
N CYS A 274 4.54 -16.41 -5.65
CA CYS A 274 5.22 -15.18 -6.04
C CYS A 274 4.28 -13.98 -5.95
N PRO A 275 4.07 -13.40 -4.76
CA PRO A 275 3.12 -12.32 -4.59
C PRO A 275 3.52 -11.03 -5.34
N ASN A 276 4.83 -10.80 -5.51
CA ASN A 276 5.42 -9.70 -6.27
C ASN A 276 6.34 -10.27 -7.37
N PRO A 277 5.80 -10.65 -8.54
CA PRO A 277 6.60 -11.16 -9.63
C PRO A 277 7.56 -10.08 -10.15
N PRO A 278 8.87 -10.37 -10.26
CA PRO A 278 9.87 -9.37 -10.67
C PRO A 278 9.78 -8.97 -12.15
N LYS A 279 9.12 -9.75 -13.02
CA LYS A 279 9.00 -9.52 -14.47
C LYS A 279 7.64 -10.00 -15.01
N ARG A 280 7.28 -9.59 -16.23
CA ARG A 280 6.03 -10.01 -16.93
C ARG A 280 6.00 -11.51 -17.29
N ASP A 281 7.13 -12.09 -17.67
CA ASP A 281 7.22 -13.48 -18.16
C ASP A 281 7.75 -14.46 -17.10
N VAL A 282 7.54 -14.16 -15.82
CA VAL A 282 7.94 -15.06 -14.74
C VAL A 282 7.16 -16.36 -14.87
N LYS A 283 7.87 -17.48 -14.91
CA LYS A 283 7.27 -18.81 -14.92
C LYS A 283 7.22 -19.34 -13.50
N VAL A 284 6.28 -20.24 -13.23
CA VAL A 284 6.18 -20.87 -11.91
C VAL A 284 7.49 -21.56 -11.52
N LYS A 285 8.18 -22.22 -12.46
CA LYS A 285 9.49 -22.84 -12.22
C LYS A 285 10.60 -21.88 -11.79
N ASP A 286 10.44 -20.58 -12.05
CA ASP A 286 11.41 -19.56 -11.62
C ASP A 286 11.21 -19.21 -10.13
N CYS A 287 10.06 -19.56 -9.55
CA CYS A 287 9.68 -19.21 -8.18
C CYS A 287 9.65 -20.40 -7.21
N ILE A 288 9.48 -21.64 -7.71
CA ILE A 288 9.49 -22.86 -6.89
C ILE A 288 10.48 -23.88 -7.41
N LYS A 289 11.10 -24.62 -6.48
CA LYS A 289 12.00 -25.74 -6.78
C LYS A 289 11.28 -27.09 -6.87
N ASP A 290 10.08 -27.19 -6.29
CA ASP A 290 9.30 -28.43 -6.21
C ASP A 290 7.80 -28.13 -6.36
N LEU A 291 7.10 -28.93 -7.18
CA LEU A 291 5.65 -28.87 -7.39
C LEU A 291 4.83 -29.22 -6.14
N LYS A 292 5.44 -29.77 -5.09
CA LYS A 292 4.76 -30.05 -3.81
C LYS A 292 4.00 -28.84 -3.27
N VAL A 293 4.55 -27.63 -3.37
CA VAL A 293 3.85 -26.40 -2.93
C VAL A 293 2.49 -26.26 -3.63
N ILE A 294 2.41 -26.60 -4.92
CA ILE A 294 1.15 -26.55 -5.65
C ILE A 294 0.27 -27.74 -5.29
N LYS A 295 0.80 -28.97 -5.34
CA LYS A 295 0.03 -30.20 -5.17
C LYS A 295 -0.50 -30.39 -3.74
N GLU A 296 0.25 -29.93 -2.74
CA GLU A 296 -0.05 -30.15 -1.32
C GLU A 296 -0.71 -28.93 -0.65
N GLU A 297 -0.43 -27.70 -1.11
CA GLU A 297 -0.95 -26.49 -0.45
C GLU A 297 -2.02 -25.74 -1.26
N ILE A 298 -1.88 -25.65 -2.59
CA ILE A 298 -2.77 -24.83 -3.43
C ILE A 298 -3.92 -25.65 -4.00
N LEU A 299 -3.60 -26.76 -4.66
CA LEU A 299 -4.57 -27.61 -5.35
C LEU A 299 -5.65 -28.16 -4.42
N PRO A 300 -5.35 -28.64 -3.18
CA PRO A 300 -6.39 -29.13 -2.28
C PRO A 300 -7.39 -28.05 -1.89
N VAL A 301 -6.94 -26.80 -1.74
CA VAL A 301 -7.82 -25.65 -1.44
C VAL A 301 -8.79 -25.39 -2.59
N ILE A 302 -8.29 -25.41 -3.83
CA ILE A 302 -9.10 -25.21 -5.04
C ILE A 302 -10.12 -26.35 -5.19
N ILE A 303 -9.69 -27.60 -5.02
CA ILE A 303 -10.55 -28.78 -5.10
C ILE A 303 -11.67 -28.71 -4.06
N GLN A 304 -11.34 -28.39 -2.81
CA GLN A 304 -12.34 -28.23 -1.75
C GLN A 304 -13.36 -27.13 -2.07
N ALA A 305 -12.91 -25.98 -2.59
CA ALA A 305 -13.80 -24.90 -2.98
C ALA A 305 -14.73 -25.32 -4.15
N GLY A 306 -14.21 -26.03 -5.15
CA GLY A 306 -15.02 -26.57 -6.25
C GLY A 306 -16.03 -27.63 -5.79
N ASN A 307 -15.67 -28.46 -4.81
CA ASN A 307 -16.59 -29.46 -4.23
C ASN A 307 -17.72 -28.83 -3.41
N ARG A 308 -17.51 -27.64 -2.85
CA ARG A 308 -18.55 -26.87 -2.16
C ARG A 308 -19.49 -26.11 -3.12
N CYS A 309 -19.18 -26.08 -4.42
CA CYS A 309 -20.05 -25.44 -5.40
C CYS A 309 -21.38 -26.19 -5.54
N SER A 310 -22.38 -25.48 -6.07
CA SER A 310 -23.72 -26.04 -6.31
C SER A 310 -24.10 -25.93 -7.79
N PRO A 311 -24.07 -27.03 -8.57
CA PRO A 311 -23.58 -28.36 -8.19
C PRO A 311 -22.04 -28.43 -8.05
N PRO A 312 -21.46 -29.47 -7.42
CA PRO A 312 -20.02 -29.61 -7.25
C PRO A 312 -19.27 -29.60 -8.60
N LEU A 313 -18.28 -28.72 -8.74
CA LEU A 313 -17.65 -28.42 -10.03
C LEU A 313 -16.98 -29.64 -10.67
N PHE A 314 -16.11 -30.33 -9.92
CA PHE A 314 -15.29 -31.41 -10.50
C PHE A 314 -16.04 -32.74 -10.66
N GLN A 315 -17.20 -32.87 -10.02
CA GLN A 315 -18.11 -34.00 -10.26
C GLN A 315 -18.90 -33.80 -11.56
N ASP A 316 -19.38 -32.57 -11.77
CA ASP A 316 -20.16 -32.18 -12.94
C ASP A 316 -19.28 -31.96 -14.18
N GLN A 317 -18.08 -31.41 -14.00
CA GLN A 317 -17.11 -31.08 -15.06
C GLN A 317 -15.68 -31.53 -14.67
N PRO A 318 -15.36 -32.83 -14.73
CA PRO A 318 -14.06 -33.36 -14.32
C PRO A 318 -12.86 -32.76 -15.07
N ASN A 319 -13.05 -32.36 -16.32
CA ASN A 319 -12.01 -31.76 -17.15
C ASN A 319 -11.55 -30.37 -16.66
N GLU A 320 -12.31 -29.71 -15.78
CA GLU A 320 -11.93 -28.40 -15.23
C GLU A 320 -10.66 -28.46 -14.36
N ILE A 321 -10.24 -29.66 -13.91
CA ILE A 321 -8.94 -29.85 -13.26
C ILE A 321 -7.79 -29.47 -14.21
N LYS A 322 -7.92 -29.77 -15.51
CA LYS A 322 -6.91 -29.38 -16.51
C LYS A 322 -6.86 -27.86 -16.71
N ASN A 323 -8.00 -27.18 -16.54
CA ASN A 323 -8.06 -25.72 -16.58
C ASN A 323 -7.32 -25.08 -15.41
N ILE A 324 -7.28 -25.72 -14.22
CA ILE A 324 -6.46 -25.24 -13.11
C ILE A 324 -4.99 -25.20 -13.54
N TRP A 325 -4.48 -26.31 -14.05
CA TRP A 325 -3.09 -26.41 -14.50
C TRP A 325 -2.76 -25.47 -15.66
N TYR A 326 -3.71 -25.29 -16.57
CA TYR A 326 -3.60 -24.31 -17.64
C TYR A 326 -3.46 -22.89 -17.09
N HIS A 327 -4.25 -22.50 -16.08
CA HIS A 327 -4.15 -21.16 -15.47
C HIS A 327 -2.88 -20.97 -14.64
N LEU A 328 -2.28 -22.07 -14.16
CA LEU A 328 -0.98 -22.08 -13.48
C LEU A 328 0.21 -22.08 -14.45
N GLY A 329 -0.02 -22.10 -15.76
CA GLY A 329 1.04 -22.03 -16.77
C GLY A 329 1.66 -23.37 -17.19
N PHE A 330 1.06 -24.51 -16.83
CA PHE A 330 1.59 -25.85 -17.13
C PHE A 330 0.99 -26.50 -18.38
N GLY A 331 0.13 -25.78 -19.11
CA GLY A 331 -0.65 -26.33 -20.21
C GLY A 331 -1.86 -27.15 -19.76
N TYR A 332 -2.60 -27.66 -20.73
CA TYR A 332 -3.85 -28.41 -20.50
C TYR A 332 -3.56 -29.88 -20.20
N THR A 333 -3.07 -30.18 -19.00
CA THR A 333 -2.65 -31.52 -18.55
C THR A 333 -3.24 -31.88 -17.18
N LEU A 334 -3.26 -33.17 -16.84
CA LEU A 334 -3.66 -33.67 -15.51
C LEU A 334 -2.46 -33.91 -14.59
N GLU A 335 -1.31 -34.25 -15.17
CA GLU A 335 -0.08 -34.62 -14.46
C GLU A 335 1.07 -33.76 -14.95
N PRO A 336 1.13 -32.48 -14.53
CA PRO A 336 2.24 -31.62 -14.92
C PRO A 336 3.51 -31.94 -14.13
N ASN A 337 4.62 -31.73 -14.82
CA ASN A 337 5.97 -31.69 -14.28
C ASN A 337 6.48 -30.24 -14.25
N LEU A 338 7.55 -29.98 -13.48
CA LEU A 338 8.07 -28.63 -13.32
C LEU A 338 8.55 -28.04 -14.66
N GLU A 339 9.05 -28.89 -15.56
CA GLU A 339 9.48 -28.50 -16.91
C GLU A 339 8.33 -28.04 -17.81
N ASP A 340 7.09 -28.44 -17.51
CA ASP A 340 5.91 -28.00 -18.27
C ASP A 340 5.54 -26.54 -17.96
N SER A 341 6.19 -25.92 -16.96
CA SER A 341 6.01 -24.51 -16.63
C SER A 341 6.41 -23.62 -17.82
N GLY A 342 5.41 -22.93 -18.38
CA GLY A 342 5.52 -22.10 -19.58
C GLY A 342 4.83 -22.67 -20.82
N ASN A 343 4.23 -23.86 -20.73
CA ASN A 343 3.41 -24.43 -21.80
C ASN A 343 2.06 -23.69 -21.96
N SER A 344 1.65 -22.93 -20.96
CA SER A 344 0.57 -21.94 -21.05
C SER A 344 0.94 -20.68 -20.27
N THR A 345 0.15 -19.61 -20.43
CA THR A 345 0.30 -18.40 -19.64
C THR A 345 0.01 -18.69 -18.17
N TRP A 346 0.89 -18.25 -17.26
CA TRP A 346 0.54 -18.18 -15.84
C TRP A 346 -0.35 -16.96 -15.62
N TYR A 347 -1.65 -17.18 -15.40
CA TYR A 347 -2.64 -16.11 -15.40
C TYR A 347 -2.59 -15.30 -14.10
N PHE A 348 -2.41 -13.99 -14.24
CA PHE A 348 -2.51 -13.05 -13.13
C PHE A 348 -3.97 -12.96 -12.61
N PRO A 349 -4.21 -12.83 -11.28
CA PRO A 349 -5.56 -12.74 -10.73
C PRO A 349 -6.35 -11.56 -11.32
N PRO A 350 -7.60 -11.78 -11.75
CA PRO A 350 -8.48 -10.73 -12.24
C PRO A 350 -8.58 -9.55 -11.25
N ASN A 351 -8.55 -8.32 -11.78
CA ASN A 351 -8.78 -7.12 -10.97
C ASN A 351 -10.26 -7.01 -10.54
N CYS A 352 -10.52 -6.15 -9.55
CA CYS A 352 -11.85 -5.92 -8.97
C CYS A 352 -12.89 -5.49 -10.01
N GLU A 353 -12.49 -4.76 -11.06
CA GLU A 353 -13.39 -4.35 -12.13
C GLU A 353 -13.84 -5.54 -12.98
N LYS A 354 -12.90 -6.39 -13.40
CA LYS A 354 -13.20 -7.63 -14.14
C LYS A 354 -14.05 -8.59 -13.30
N ILE A 355 -13.81 -8.67 -11.99
CA ILE A 355 -14.65 -9.44 -11.07
C ILE A 355 -16.06 -8.86 -11.00
N ARG A 356 -16.23 -7.53 -10.89
CA ARG A 356 -17.57 -6.90 -10.86
C ARG A 356 -18.33 -7.12 -12.17
N ALA A 357 -17.65 -7.07 -13.31
CA ALA A 357 -18.27 -7.29 -14.61
C ALA A 357 -18.65 -8.76 -14.83
N SER A 358 -17.76 -9.70 -14.49
CA SER A 358 -17.92 -11.12 -14.82
C SER A 358 -18.67 -11.91 -13.73
N ALA A 359 -18.54 -11.49 -12.48
CA ALA A 359 -19.08 -12.18 -11.30
C ALA A 359 -19.44 -11.18 -10.18
N PRO A 360 -20.38 -10.25 -10.41
CA PRO A 360 -20.74 -9.19 -9.46
C PRO A 360 -21.09 -9.71 -8.06
N GLN A 361 -21.71 -10.88 -7.96
CA GLN A 361 -22.08 -11.52 -6.70
C GLN A 361 -20.89 -11.96 -5.82
N LEU A 362 -19.68 -12.05 -6.39
CA LEU A 362 -18.44 -12.30 -5.64
C LEU A 362 -17.85 -11.00 -5.07
N CYS A 363 -18.14 -9.84 -5.66
CA CYS A 363 -17.60 -8.57 -5.20
C CYS A 363 -18.50 -7.96 -4.11
N LYS A 364 -18.30 -8.38 -2.86
CA LYS A 364 -18.91 -7.77 -1.66
C LYS A 364 -17.87 -6.96 -0.89
N PRO A 365 -17.56 -5.72 -1.30
CA PRO A 365 -16.46 -4.95 -0.74
C PRO A 365 -16.69 -4.65 0.75
N ASP A 366 -15.62 -4.73 1.53
CA ASP A 366 -15.59 -4.25 2.92
C ASP A 366 -14.88 -2.89 3.01
N ARG A 367 -14.64 -2.42 4.25
CA ARG A 367 -13.95 -1.13 4.50
C ARG A 367 -12.56 -1.07 3.88
N ASP A 368 -11.87 -2.20 3.80
CA ASP A 368 -10.49 -2.30 3.34
C ASP A 368 -10.42 -2.34 1.80
N CYS A 369 -11.53 -2.68 1.12
CA CYS A 369 -11.65 -2.64 -0.33
C CYS A 369 -11.70 -1.22 -0.94
N ARG A 370 -11.94 -0.17 -0.15
CA ARG A 370 -12.26 1.19 -0.65
C ARG A 370 -11.24 1.79 -1.63
N TYR A 371 -9.96 1.44 -1.48
CA TYR A 371 -8.86 1.94 -2.32
C TYR A 371 -8.07 0.82 -3.01
N ILE A 372 -8.63 -0.39 -3.06
CA ILE A 372 -7.94 -1.56 -3.58
C ILE A 372 -8.67 -2.06 -4.82
N LYS A 373 -7.92 -2.10 -5.93
CA LYS A 373 -8.44 -2.50 -7.24
C LYS A 373 -8.07 -3.94 -7.62
N ASN A 374 -7.27 -4.65 -6.81
CA ASN A 374 -6.92 -6.05 -7.05
C ASN A 374 -7.00 -6.91 -5.77
N PRO A 375 -7.57 -8.13 -5.81
CA PRO A 375 -7.61 -9.05 -4.66
C PRO A 375 -6.23 -9.40 -4.07
N LEU A 376 -5.20 -9.52 -4.90
CA LEU A 376 -3.83 -9.81 -4.46
C LEU A 376 -3.29 -8.65 -3.62
N THR A 377 -3.43 -7.42 -4.13
CA THR A 377 -3.08 -6.18 -3.42
C THR A 377 -3.78 -6.09 -2.06
N TYR A 378 -5.05 -6.51 -1.96
CA TYR A 378 -5.77 -6.59 -0.69
C TYR A 378 -5.06 -7.51 0.31
N TYR A 379 -4.73 -8.72 -0.13
CA TYR A 379 -4.11 -9.73 0.73
C TYR A 379 -2.71 -9.30 1.19
N LEU A 380 -1.90 -8.74 0.29
CA LEU A 380 -0.57 -8.24 0.61
C LEU A 380 -0.61 -7.09 1.62
N ARG A 381 -1.56 -6.15 1.44
CA ARG A 381 -1.78 -5.07 2.40
C ARG A 381 -2.13 -5.62 3.79
N LYS A 382 -3.00 -6.63 3.86
CA LYS A 382 -3.38 -7.26 5.12
C LYS A 382 -2.22 -8.00 5.80
N LEU A 383 -1.40 -8.71 5.03
CA LEU A 383 -0.18 -9.34 5.54
C LEU A 383 0.76 -8.30 6.12
N TYR A 384 1.03 -7.23 5.37
CA TYR A 384 1.89 -6.13 5.81
C TYR A 384 1.37 -5.45 7.09
N MET A 385 0.07 -5.18 7.18
CA MET A 385 -0.53 -4.62 8.41
C MET A 385 -0.40 -5.57 9.60
N GLN A 386 -0.52 -6.88 9.36
CA GLN A 386 -0.37 -7.88 10.42
C GLN A 386 1.08 -7.97 10.89
N SER A 387 2.05 -8.02 9.97
CA SER A 387 3.48 -8.05 10.32
C SER A 387 3.92 -6.78 11.05
N LYS A 388 3.39 -5.62 10.66
CA LYS A 388 3.64 -4.36 11.37
C LYS A 388 3.16 -4.44 12.82
N LYS A 389 1.94 -4.93 13.06
CA LYS A 389 1.39 -5.12 14.42
C LYS A 389 2.20 -6.11 15.25
N GLU A 390 2.59 -7.24 14.65
CA GLU A 390 3.43 -8.26 15.30
C GLU A 390 4.79 -7.69 15.72
N ASN A 391 5.40 -6.85 14.87
CA ASN A 391 6.67 -6.18 15.17
C ASN A 391 6.54 -5.12 16.28
N THR A 392 5.47 -4.33 16.29
CA THR A 392 5.26 -3.31 17.34
C THR A 392 4.97 -3.95 18.71
N ALA A 393 4.27 -5.08 18.74
CA ALA A 393 4.00 -5.81 19.98
C ALA A 393 5.25 -6.51 20.57
N GLY A 394 6.23 -6.85 19.73
CA GLY A 394 7.49 -7.46 20.15
C GLY A 394 8.54 -6.47 20.66
N GLU A 395 8.39 -5.17 20.36
CA GLU A 395 9.28 -4.10 20.87
C GLU A 395 8.82 -3.55 22.23
N GLU A 396 7.61 -3.90 22.70
CA GLU A 396 7.04 -3.49 24.00
C GLU A 396 7.17 -4.57 25.10
N GLN A 397 7.94 -5.64 24.87
CA GLN A 397 8.20 -6.72 25.85
C GLN A 397 9.63 -6.72 26.40
#